data_AF-A0A0Q4GTB2-F1
#
_entry.id   AF-A0A0Q4GTB2-F1
#
_cell.length_a   1.000
_cell.length_b   1.000
_cell.length_c   1.000
_cell.angle_alpha   90.00
_cell.angle_beta   90.00
_cell.angle_gamma   90.00
#
_symmetry.space_group_name_H-M   'P 1'
#
loop_
_entity.id
_entity.type
_entity.pdbx_description
1 polymer ?
#
loop_
_entity_poly.entity_id
_entity_poly.type
_entity_poly.pdbx_seq_one_letter_code
_entity_poly.pdbx_strand_id
1 'polypeptide(L)'
;MEDGTTHVLKNLNQDASAFHTVEYTIPPGWATGGVYIGKKLGQPGEVAISFWTPSGVYSDPCRRTANLSPIDLAVHTHDGGGELILLAYPRIGLSAQDGRAATEPRSLIVDDPSEAGGTIALRLELTVPADLDPASCDDGVYVAWPGARAGDRPNDNHVAGQMDIVYLVDVDHGPLVIDASFRPGSSPEDIEELYAVLGSIVMDRY
;
A
#
# COMPACT_ATOMS: atom_id res chain seq x y z
N MET A 1 9.26 17.86 -20.87
CA MET A 1 8.37 17.26 -19.87
C MET A 1 8.08 18.36 -18.89
N GLU A 2 6.82 18.63 -18.58
CA GLU A 2 6.52 19.46 -17.41
C GLU A 2 6.94 18.66 -16.17
N ASP A 3 7.70 19.30 -15.28
CA ASP A 3 8.11 18.69 -14.02
C ASP A 3 6.85 18.39 -13.19
N GLY A 4 6.83 17.24 -12.52
CA GLY A 4 5.71 16.85 -11.64
C GLY A 4 5.54 17.81 -10.46
N THR A 5 4.42 17.68 -9.74
CA THR A 5 4.19 18.45 -8.51
C THR A 5 4.57 17.61 -7.30
N THR A 6 5.39 18.18 -6.42
CA THR A 6 5.76 17.55 -5.15
C THR A 6 4.67 17.75 -4.10
N HIS A 7 4.33 16.68 -3.40
CA HIS A 7 3.34 16.64 -2.33
C HIS A 7 3.96 16.10 -1.05
N VAL A 8 3.56 16.68 0.08
CA VAL A 8 3.98 16.24 1.41
C VAL A 8 2.77 15.75 2.18
N LEU A 9 2.80 14.47 2.54
CA LEU A 9 1.84 13.83 3.42
C LEU A 9 2.43 13.80 4.83
N LYS A 10 1.75 14.46 5.77
CA LYS A 10 2.11 14.39 7.19
C LYS A 10 1.73 13.03 7.75
N ASN A 11 2.44 12.64 8.79
CA ASN A 11 2.22 11.41 9.52
C ASN A 11 0.71 11.14 9.78
N LEU A 12 0.27 9.97 9.30
CA LEU A 12 -1.10 9.48 9.41
C LEU A 12 -1.37 8.79 10.75
N ASN A 13 -0.33 8.31 11.41
CA ASN A 13 -0.37 7.71 12.74
C ASN A 13 0.03 8.76 13.79
N GLN A 14 -0.96 9.39 14.44
CA GLN A 14 -0.68 10.43 15.44
C GLN A 14 0.08 9.92 16.68
N ASP A 15 0.09 8.61 16.90
CA ASP A 15 0.83 7.98 17.99
C ASP A 15 2.28 7.68 17.58
N ALA A 16 2.61 7.73 16.28
CA ALA A 16 3.97 7.68 15.77
C ALA A 16 4.66 9.05 15.99
N SER A 17 5.75 9.05 16.72
CA SER A 17 6.57 10.21 17.10
C SER A 17 7.82 10.39 16.24
N ALA A 18 8.34 9.30 15.66
CA ALA A 18 9.52 9.32 14.81
C ALA A 18 9.12 9.61 13.35
N PHE A 19 8.05 9.00 12.84
CA PHE A 19 7.60 9.29 11.48
C PHE A 19 6.98 10.70 11.36
N HIS A 20 7.51 11.56 10.49
CA HIS A 20 7.03 12.94 10.33
C HIS A 20 6.30 13.13 9.01
N THR A 21 6.95 12.81 7.88
CA THR A 21 6.39 13.05 6.55
C THR A 21 6.78 12.01 5.50
N VAL A 22 5.94 11.89 4.47
CA VAL A 22 6.26 11.27 3.17
C VAL A 22 6.13 12.34 2.10
N GLU A 23 7.19 12.58 1.37
CA GLU A 23 7.21 13.38 0.15
C GLU A 23 7.12 12.46 -1.08
N TYR A 24 6.40 12.90 -2.11
CA TYR A 24 6.30 12.19 -3.39
C TYR A 24 5.95 13.17 -4.50
N THR A 25 6.35 12.85 -5.73
CA THR A 25 6.14 13.69 -6.91
C THR A 25 5.11 13.05 -7.83
N ILE A 26 4.08 13.81 -8.17
CA ILE A 26 2.98 13.35 -9.04
C ILE A 26 3.14 13.98 -10.44
N PRO A 27 3.11 13.19 -11.52
CA PRO A 27 3.09 13.69 -12.89
C PRO A 27 1.82 14.52 -13.20
N PRO A 28 1.88 15.42 -14.21
CA PRO A 28 0.68 16.11 -14.69
C PRO A 28 -0.45 15.15 -15.07
N GLY A 29 -1.69 15.54 -14.80
CA GLY A 29 -2.90 14.79 -15.20
C GLY A 29 -3.37 13.71 -14.22
N TRP A 30 -2.67 13.53 -13.10
CA TRP A 30 -3.15 12.71 -11.99
C TRP A 30 -4.17 13.49 -11.14
N ALA A 31 -5.20 12.78 -10.70
CA ALA A 31 -6.16 13.29 -9.73
C ALA A 31 -5.58 13.20 -8.32
N THR A 32 -5.73 14.28 -7.56
CA THR A 32 -5.39 14.35 -6.13
C THR A 32 -6.65 14.71 -5.33
N GLY A 33 -6.80 14.11 -4.15
CA GLY A 33 -7.92 14.35 -3.24
C GLY A 33 -8.75 13.08 -2.97
N GLY A 34 -8.85 12.70 -1.69
CA GLY A 34 -9.42 11.43 -1.26
C GLY A 34 -8.36 10.48 -0.69
N VAL A 35 -8.65 9.18 -0.66
CA VAL A 35 -7.71 8.13 -0.22
C VAL A 35 -6.75 7.72 -1.34
N TYR A 36 -7.19 7.83 -2.60
CA TYR A 36 -6.43 7.44 -3.78
C TYR A 36 -5.95 8.65 -4.57
N ILE A 37 -4.73 8.52 -5.08
CA ILE A 37 -4.06 9.47 -5.95
C ILE A 37 -3.77 8.72 -7.24
N GLY A 38 -4.26 9.18 -8.39
CA GLY A 38 -4.22 8.32 -9.58
C GLY A 38 -4.76 8.91 -10.86
N LYS A 39 -4.62 8.16 -11.94
CA LYS A 39 -5.26 8.43 -13.24
C LYS A 39 -6.40 7.47 -13.47
N LYS A 40 -7.42 7.94 -14.19
CA LYS A 40 -8.54 7.11 -14.66
C LYS A 40 -9.23 6.36 -13.50
N LEU A 41 -9.32 6.99 -12.33
CA LEU A 41 -9.96 6.40 -11.15
C LEU A 41 -11.38 5.92 -11.47
N GLY A 42 -11.72 4.71 -11.05
CA GLY A 42 -12.94 3.98 -11.32
C GLY A 42 -13.01 3.30 -12.70
N GLN A 43 -12.05 3.52 -13.60
CA GLN A 43 -12.09 3.04 -14.98
C GLN A 43 -11.21 1.81 -15.21
N PRO A 44 -11.34 1.10 -16.35
CA PRO A 44 -10.53 -0.10 -16.62
C PRO A 44 -9.01 0.13 -16.69
N GLY A 45 -8.57 1.36 -16.97
CA GLY A 45 -7.15 1.73 -17.05
C GLY A 45 -6.65 2.52 -15.83
N GLU A 46 -7.27 2.32 -14.68
CA GLU A 46 -6.87 2.97 -13.42
C GLU A 46 -5.43 2.61 -13.04
N VAL A 47 -4.67 3.63 -12.68
CA VAL A 47 -3.46 3.50 -11.86
C VAL A 47 -3.63 4.38 -10.64
N ALA A 48 -3.30 3.87 -9.45
CA ALA A 48 -3.51 4.58 -8.20
C ALA A 48 -2.39 4.30 -7.21
N ILE A 49 -2.18 5.24 -6.29
CA ILE A 49 -1.37 5.07 -5.09
C ILE A 49 -2.15 5.60 -3.88
N SER A 50 -1.99 4.95 -2.75
CA SER A 50 -2.55 5.34 -1.46
C SER A 50 -1.56 5.13 -0.32
N PHE A 51 -1.73 5.91 0.73
CA PHE A 51 -0.93 5.88 1.95
C PHE A 51 -1.87 5.74 3.15
N TRP A 52 -1.68 4.72 3.99
CA TRP A 52 -2.48 4.54 5.21
C TRP A 52 -1.80 3.67 6.26
N THR A 53 -2.43 3.55 7.43
CA THR A 53 -1.99 2.71 8.55
C THR A 53 -3.13 1.75 8.93
N PRO A 54 -3.17 0.52 8.37
CA PRO A 54 -4.30 -0.38 8.56
C PRO A 54 -4.18 -1.11 9.91
N SER A 55 -5.31 -1.44 10.52
CA SER A 55 -5.37 -2.23 11.76
C SER A 55 -5.07 -3.72 11.55
N GLY A 56 -4.91 -4.16 10.30
CA GLY A 56 -4.79 -5.54 9.87
C GLY A 56 -5.37 -5.73 8.47
N VAL A 57 -5.49 -6.98 8.02
CA VAL A 57 -6.04 -7.35 6.70
C VAL A 57 -7.05 -8.47 6.85
N TYR A 58 -7.96 -8.59 5.87
CA TYR A 58 -8.80 -9.78 5.78
C TYR A 58 -7.95 -10.97 5.34
N SER A 59 -8.01 -12.09 6.06
CA SER A 59 -7.32 -13.33 5.65
C SER A 59 -7.84 -13.88 4.33
N ASP A 60 -9.11 -13.62 4.02
CA ASP A 60 -9.75 -13.92 2.74
C ASP A 60 -10.41 -12.61 2.26
N PRO A 61 -9.88 -11.96 1.21
CA PRO A 61 -10.42 -10.70 0.71
C PRO A 61 -11.87 -10.81 0.17
N CYS A 62 -12.35 -12.01 -0.10
CA CYS A 62 -13.71 -12.30 -0.57
C CYS A 62 -14.66 -12.59 0.61
N ARG A 63 -14.13 -12.90 1.80
CA ARG A 63 -14.87 -13.19 3.05
C ARG A 63 -14.47 -12.26 4.18
N ARG A 64 -15.25 -11.20 4.37
CA ARG A 64 -14.92 -10.14 5.34
C ARG A 64 -15.33 -10.56 6.74
N THR A 65 -14.34 -10.82 7.60
CA THR A 65 -14.57 -11.19 9.01
C THR A 65 -14.08 -10.12 9.97
N ALA A 66 -14.62 -10.10 11.19
CA ALA A 66 -14.17 -9.15 12.23
C ALA A 66 -12.76 -9.46 12.77
N ASN A 67 -12.28 -10.69 12.59
CA ASN A 67 -10.97 -11.13 13.06
C ASN A 67 -9.94 -10.88 11.96
N LEU A 68 -9.33 -9.71 11.99
CA LEU A 68 -8.29 -9.35 11.02
C LEU A 68 -6.99 -10.13 11.29
N SER A 69 -6.33 -10.51 10.21
CA SER A 69 -4.94 -10.97 10.24
C SER A 69 -4.03 -9.77 10.48
N PRO A 70 -2.91 -9.94 11.20
CA PRO A 70 -1.88 -8.90 11.29
C PRO A 70 -1.27 -8.60 9.91
N ILE A 71 -0.66 -7.41 9.78
CA ILE A 71 0.18 -7.05 8.64
C ILE A 71 1.50 -7.84 8.71
N ASP A 72 2.14 -8.05 7.56
CA ASP A 72 3.38 -8.81 7.37
C ASP A 72 4.64 -8.15 7.97
N LEU A 73 4.50 -7.38 9.04
CA LEU A 73 5.58 -6.79 9.83
C LEU A 73 5.55 -7.39 11.24
N ALA A 74 6.55 -8.21 11.54
CA ALA A 74 6.72 -8.79 12.87
C ALA A 74 7.21 -7.71 13.85
N VAL A 75 6.48 -7.49 14.95
CA VAL A 75 6.82 -6.53 16.01
C VAL A 75 6.97 -5.10 15.47
N HIS A 76 5.85 -4.41 15.24
CA HIS A 76 5.77 -3.02 14.74
C HIS A 76 5.14 -2.05 15.76
N THR A 77 5.12 -2.43 17.04
CA THR A 77 4.52 -1.67 18.14
C THR A 77 5.58 -1.19 19.14
N HIS A 78 6.83 -1.04 18.70
CA HIS A 78 7.95 -0.60 19.53
C HIS A 78 8.15 0.91 19.42
N ASP A 79 8.91 1.46 20.37
CA ASP A 79 9.28 2.87 20.40
C ASP A 79 10.51 3.09 19.49
N GLY A 80 10.44 4.09 18.59
CA GLY A 80 11.45 4.31 17.55
C GLY A 80 11.18 3.48 16.30
N GLY A 81 11.81 3.78 15.17
CA GLY A 81 11.64 2.97 13.96
C GLY A 81 12.50 1.71 14.00
N GLY A 82 11.93 0.55 13.67
CA GLY A 82 12.59 -0.75 13.86
C GLY A 82 13.51 -1.09 12.70
N GLU A 83 14.53 -1.91 12.97
CA GLU A 83 15.22 -2.64 11.91
C GLU A 83 14.29 -3.75 11.39
N LEU A 84 13.90 -3.65 10.13
CA LEU A 84 13.05 -4.65 9.48
C LEU A 84 13.90 -5.92 9.21
N ILE A 85 13.78 -6.93 10.08
CA ILE A 85 14.54 -8.18 9.95
C ILE A 85 13.79 -9.17 9.04
N LEU A 86 14.14 -9.19 7.74
CA LEU A 86 13.56 -10.10 6.75
C LEU A 86 13.72 -11.60 7.09
N LEU A 87 14.77 -11.97 7.84
CA LEU A 87 15.02 -13.36 8.24
C LEU A 87 13.91 -13.94 9.13
N ALA A 88 13.10 -13.09 9.75
CA ALA A 88 11.95 -13.47 10.56
C ALA A 88 10.61 -13.18 9.86
N TYR A 89 10.60 -12.98 8.53
CA TYR A 89 9.38 -12.66 7.80
C TYR A 89 8.33 -13.76 7.98
N PRO A 90 7.21 -13.45 8.66
CA PRO A 90 6.34 -14.48 9.19
C PRO A 90 5.41 -15.12 8.14
N ARG A 91 5.35 -14.60 6.90
CA ARG A 91 4.36 -14.97 5.87
C ARG A 91 2.95 -15.04 6.46
N ILE A 92 2.52 -13.92 7.05
CA ILE A 92 1.18 -13.70 7.59
C ILE A 92 0.54 -12.54 6.81
N GLY A 93 -0.71 -12.20 7.07
CA GLY A 93 -1.29 -11.01 6.45
C GLY A 93 -1.45 -11.12 4.93
N LEU A 94 -0.96 -10.12 4.20
CA LEU A 94 -1.09 -9.95 2.75
C LEU A 94 -0.46 -11.08 1.95
N SER A 95 0.75 -11.52 2.33
CA SER A 95 1.43 -12.61 1.64
C SER A 95 0.76 -13.98 1.81
N ALA A 96 -0.17 -14.09 2.76
CA ALA A 96 -0.88 -15.32 3.11
C ALA A 96 -2.40 -15.23 2.89
N GLN A 97 -2.87 -14.24 2.14
CA GLN A 97 -4.30 -14.10 1.83
C GLN A 97 -4.79 -15.28 0.97
N ASP A 98 -5.96 -15.83 1.34
CA ASP A 98 -6.59 -16.87 0.54
C ASP A 98 -7.06 -16.31 -0.80
N GLY A 99 -6.89 -17.12 -1.86
CA GLY A 99 -7.31 -16.74 -3.20
C GLY A 99 -6.64 -15.48 -3.76
N ARG A 100 -5.48 -15.04 -3.24
CA ARG A 100 -4.67 -13.96 -3.82
C ARG A 100 -3.24 -14.44 -4.03
N ALA A 101 -2.66 -14.17 -5.19
CA ALA A 101 -1.25 -14.48 -5.42
C ALA A 101 -0.38 -13.38 -4.81
N ALA A 102 0.72 -13.77 -4.17
CA ALA A 102 1.72 -12.87 -3.63
C ALA A 102 3.12 -13.29 -4.09
N THR A 103 3.96 -12.33 -4.46
CA THR A 103 5.38 -12.61 -4.70
C THR A 103 6.12 -12.87 -3.39
N GLU A 104 7.29 -13.51 -3.49
CA GLU A 104 8.25 -13.52 -2.40
C GLU A 104 8.59 -12.07 -1.98
N PRO A 105 8.45 -11.72 -0.69
CA PRO A 105 8.78 -10.40 -0.20
C PRO A 105 10.27 -10.11 -0.30
N ARG A 106 10.60 -8.83 -0.50
CA ARG A 106 11.99 -8.34 -0.59
C ARG A 106 12.15 -7.03 0.15
N SER A 107 13.37 -6.73 0.62
CA SER A 107 13.67 -5.37 1.08
C SER A 107 13.73 -4.41 -0.09
N LEU A 108 13.34 -3.18 0.20
CA LEU A 108 13.57 -1.99 -0.59
C LEU A 108 14.13 -0.92 0.35
N ILE A 109 15.04 -0.09 -0.15
CA ILE A 109 15.45 1.13 0.54
C ILE A 109 14.64 2.28 -0.05
N VAL A 110 13.93 3.00 0.81
CA VAL A 110 13.26 4.26 0.50
C VAL A 110 14.20 5.39 0.91
N ASP A 111 14.35 6.39 0.06
CA ASP A 111 15.22 7.52 0.35
C ASP A 111 14.74 8.25 1.61
N ASP A 112 15.67 8.51 2.53
CA ASP A 112 15.40 9.18 3.79
C ASP A 112 16.58 10.10 4.14
N PRO A 113 16.46 11.42 4.00
CA PRO A 113 17.56 12.35 4.28
C PRO A 113 17.95 12.40 5.77
N SER A 114 17.07 11.96 6.67
CA SER A 114 17.33 11.90 8.11
C SER A 114 18.18 10.67 8.50
N GLU A 115 18.25 9.65 7.63
CA GLU A 115 18.93 8.38 7.88
C GLU A 115 19.89 8.01 6.73
N ALA A 116 21.20 7.96 7.01
CA ALA A 116 22.22 7.79 5.96
C ALA A 116 22.08 6.51 5.10
N GLY A 117 21.35 5.49 5.58
CA GLY A 117 21.07 4.24 4.86
C GLY A 117 19.73 4.22 4.13
N GLY A 118 18.94 5.29 4.22
CA GLY A 118 17.52 5.29 3.86
C GLY A 118 16.67 4.50 4.86
N THR A 119 15.36 4.52 4.64
CA THR A 119 14.40 3.73 5.41
C THR A 119 14.18 2.37 4.73
N ILE A 120 14.30 1.27 5.48
CA ILE A 120 14.01 -0.07 4.96
C ILE A 120 12.50 -0.29 4.90
N ALA A 121 12.00 -0.67 3.73
CA ALA A 121 10.64 -1.14 3.51
C ALA A 121 10.63 -2.61 3.07
N LEU A 122 9.57 -3.33 3.40
CA LEU A 122 9.24 -4.60 2.77
C LEU A 122 8.40 -4.34 1.52
N ARG A 123 8.83 -4.86 0.38
CA ARG A 123 8.08 -4.83 -0.87
C ARG A 123 7.55 -6.22 -1.22
N LEU A 124 6.28 -6.30 -1.57
CA LEU A 124 5.67 -7.45 -2.24
C LEU A 124 4.71 -6.97 -3.34
N GLU A 125 4.48 -7.85 -4.31
CA GLU A 125 3.42 -7.67 -5.31
C GLU A 125 2.30 -8.65 -5.03
N LEU A 126 1.07 -8.18 -5.16
CA LEU A 126 -0.14 -8.95 -5.02
C LEU A 126 -0.89 -8.98 -6.35
N THR A 127 -1.56 -10.08 -6.65
CA THR A 127 -2.38 -10.20 -7.86
C THR A 127 -3.73 -10.79 -7.50
N VAL A 128 -4.78 -10.05 -7.85
CA VAL A 128 -6.16 -10.53 -7.76
C VAL A 128 -6.40 -11.55 -8.88
N PRO A 129 -7.08 -12.69 -8.60
CA PRO A 129 -7.35 -13.68 -9.64
C PRO A 129 -8.03 -13.06 -10.86
N ALA A 130 -7.54 -13.40 -12.05
CA ALA A 130 -8.06 -12.87 -13.31
C ALA A 130 -9.47 -13.38 -13.63
N ASP A 131 -9.87 -14.50 -13.04
CA ASP A 131 -11.17 -15.16 -13.14
C ASP A 131 -12.06 -14.95 -11.91
N LEU A 132 -11.68 -14.03 -11.01
CA LEU A 132 -12.51 -13.65 -9.87
C LEU A 132 -13.91 -13.24 -10.35
N ASP A 133 -14.94 -13.87 -9.79
CA ASP A 133 -16.32 -13.40 -9.87
C ASP A 133 -16.67 -12.62 -8.60
N PRO A 134 -16.73 -11.27 -8.64
CA PRO A 134 -17.02 -10.47 -7.45
C PRO A 134 -18.37 -10.82 -6.83
N ALA A 135 -19.35 -11.29 -7.61
CA ALA A 135 -20.67 -11.67 -7.10
C ALA A 135 -20.63 -12.87 -6.14
N SER A 136 -19.54 -13.62 -6.12
CA SER A 136 -19.30 -14.70 -5.16
C SER A 136 -18.77 -14.22 -3.80
N CYS A 137 -18.35 -12.96 -3.71
CA CYS A 137 -17.82 -12.34 -2.50
C CYS A 137 -18.90 -11.62 -1.69
N ASP A 138 -18.60 -11.37 -0.41
CA ASP A 138 -19.52 -10.69 0.50
C ASP A 138 -19.83 -9.27 -0.01
N ASP A 139 -21.12 -8.95 -0.22
CA ASP A 139 -21.63 -7.72 -0.85
C ASP A 139 -21.12 -7.46 -2.30
N GLY A 140 -20.60 -8.47 -2.99
CA GLY A 140 -20.17 -8.33 -4.37
C GLY A 140 -18.81 -7.65 -4.56
N VAL A 141 -17.98 -7.58 -3.51
CA VAL A 141 -16.71 -6.83 -3.51
C VAL A 141 -15.55 -7.68 -2.98
N TYR A 142 -14.36 -7.46 -3.54
CA TYR A 142 -13.10 -8.08 -3.12
C TYR A 142 -12.20 -7.01 -2.49
N VAL A 143 -11.88 -7.18 -1.21
CA VAL A 143 -11.37 -6.13 -0.33
C VAL A 143 -10.26 -6.70 0.53
N ALA A 144 -9.05 -6.17 0.42
CA ALA A 144 -7.90 -6.76 1.10
C ALA A 144 -7.79 -6.33 2.58
N TRP A 145 -8.22 -5.12 2.89
CA TRP A 145 -8.11 -4.51 4.22
C TRP A 145 -9.40 -3.80 4.61
N PRO A 146 -9.68 -3.65 5.91
CA PRO A 146 -10.77 -2.80 6.37
C PRO A 146 -10.50 -1.33 6.03
N GLY A 147 -11.53 -0.48 6.17
CA GLY A 147 -11.34 0.96 6.03
C GLY A 147 -10.43 1.50 7.12
N ALA A 148 -9.84 2.67 6.90
CA ALA A 148 -8.87 3.28 7.81
C ALA A 148 -9.44 3.57 9.22
N ARG A 149 -10.77 3.66 9.37
CA ARG A 149 -11.45 3.83 10.66
C ARG A 149 -12.55 2.80 10.86
N ALA A 150 -12.88 2.54 12.12
CA ALA A 150 -14.01 1.67 12.47
C ALA A 150 -15.31 2.20 11.84
N GLY A 151 -15.94 1.37 10.99
CA GLY A 151 -17.16 1.72 10.26
C GLY A 151 -16.92 2.36 8.89
N ASP A 152 -15.67 2.67 8.52
CA ASP A 152 -15.34 3.03 7.15
C ASP A 152 -15.58 1.82 6.25
N ARG A 153 -16.33 2.03 5.17
CA ARG A 153 -16.33 1.09 4.06
C ARG A 153 -15.13 1.39 3.20
N PRO A 154 -14.24 0.42 2.97
CA PRO A 154 -13.18 0.59 2.02
C PRO A 154 -13.77 1.01 0.67
N ASN A 155 -13.16 2.02 0.04
CA ASN A 155 -13.39 2.29 -1.38
C ASN A 155 -12.40 1.48 -2.26
N ASP A 156 -11.68 0.52 -1.67
CA ASP A 156 -10.64 -0.32 -2.29
C ASP A 156 -11.23 -1.53 -3.04
N ASN A 157 -12.25 -1.32 -3.88
CA ASN A 157 -12.81 -2.44 -4.63
C ASN A 157 -11.78 -2.92 -5.66
N HIS A 158 -11.05 -3.98 -5.33
CA HIS A 158 -10.10 -4.56 -6.26
C HIS A 158 -10.86 -5.28 -7.36
N VAL A 159 -10.35 -5.20 -8.58
CA VAL A 159 -10.95 -5.86 -9.75
C VAL A 159 -10.17 -7.11 -10.14
N ALA A 160 -10.82 -8.02 -10.86
CA ALA A 160 -10.18 -9.22 -11.40
C ALA A 160 -8.92 -8.86 -12.20
N GLY A 161 -7.81 -9.53 -11.90
CA GLY A 161 -6.51 -9.32 -12.55
C GLY A 161 -5.76 -8.04 -12.14
N GLN A 162 -6.28 -7.24 -11.19
CA GLN A 162 -5.54 -6.11 -10.65
C GLN A 162 -4.21 -6.57 -10.02
N MET A 163 -3.18 -5.74 -10.21
CA MET A 163 -1.90 -5.89 -9.53
C MET A 163 -1.68 -4.73 -8.57
N ASP A 164 -1.13 -5.07 -7.41
CA ASP A 164 -0.82 -4.13 -6.33
C ASP A 164 0.65 -4.30 -5.94
N ILE A 165 1.36 -3.19 -5.84
CA ILE A 165 2.75 -3.06 -5.41
C ILE A 165 2.72 -2.44 -4.03
N VAL A 166 3.00 -3.24 -3.03
CA VAL A 166 2.84 -2.84 -1.62
C VAL A 166 4.20 -2.64 -1.00
N TYR A 167 4.43 -1.46 -0.43
CA TYR A 167 5.52 -1.22 0.52
C TYR A 167 4.95 -1.18 1.93
N LEU A 168 5.47 -2.03 2.80
CA LEU A 168 5.23 -2.01 4.23
C LEU A 168 6.46 -1.40 4.90
N VAL A 169 6.29 -0.23 5.48
CA VAL A 169 7.34 0.45 6.24
C VAL A 169 7.00 0.33 7.71
N ASP A 170 7.95 -0.15 8.50
CA ASP A 170 7.84 -0.12 9.95
C ASP A 170 8.08 1.32 10.41
N VAL A 171 7.03 2.00 10.84
CA VAL A 171 7.13 3.29 11.53
C VAL A 171 6.79 3.07 13.00
N ASP A 172 7.24 3.96 13.88
CA ASP A 172 7.03 3.75 15.30
C ASP A 172 5.52 3.67 15.62
N HIS A 173 5.14 2.73 16.47
CA HIS A 173 3.73 2.46 16.83
C HIS A 173 2.78 2.04 15.68
N GLY A 174 3.26 1.62 14.51
CA GLY A 174 2.40 1.01 13.49
C GLY A 174 2.99 0.92 12.09
N PRO A 175 2.43 0.10 11.18
CA PRO A 175 2.92 0.05 9.82
C PRO A 175 2.39 1.24 9.00
N LEU A 176 3.27 1.88 8.21
CA LEU A 176 2.85 2.67 7.06
C LEU A 176 2.77 1.73 5.85
N VAL A 177 1.61 1.69 5.21
CA VAL A 177 1.40 0.97 3.96
C VAL A 177 1.30 1.96 2.82
N ILE A 178 2.13 1.74 1.82
CA ILE A 178 2.09 2.41 0.54
C ILE A 178 1.60 1.37 -0.47
N ASP A 179 0.38 1.54 -0.95
CA ASP A 179 -0.24 0.63 -1.90
C ASP A 179 -0.38 1.34 -3.25
N ALA A 180 0.33 0.84 -4.25
CA ALA A 180 0.29 1.31 -5.62
C ALA A 180 -0.29 0.23 -6.52
N SER A 181 -1.40 0.51 -7.18
CA SER A 181 -2.14 -0.49 -7.95
C SER A 181 -2.39 -0.08 -9.38
N PHE A 182 -2.54 -1.07 -10.25
CA PHE A 182 -2.97 -0.88 -11.62
C PHE A 182 -3.85 -2.03 -12.10
N ARG A 183 -4.83 -1.68 -12.94
CA ARG A 183 -5.80 -2.63 -13.49
C ARG A 183 -5.29 -3.25 -14.79
N PRO A 184 -5.86 -4.39 -15.25
CA PRO A 184 -5.45 -5.03 -16.51
C PRO A 184 -5.55 -4.15 -17.75
N GLY A 185 -6.39 -3.11 -17.74
CA GLY A 185 -6.57 -2.18 -18.86
C GLY A 185 -5.64 -0.97 -18.84
N SER A 186 -4.75 -0.85 -17.86
CA SER A 186 -3.83 0.28 -17.74
C SER A 186 -2.77 0.24 -18.84
N SER A 187 -2.43 1.40 -19.40
CA SER A 187 -1.44 1.44 -20.48
C SER A 187 -0.02 1.31 -19.91
N PRO A 188 0.96 0.84 -20.71
CA PRO A 188 2.35 0.78 -20.27
C PRO A 188 2.87 2.12 -19.76
N GLU A 189 2.47 3.23 -20.39
CA GLU A 189 2.89 4.58 -20.00
C GLU A 189 2.32 4.99 -18.64
N ASP A 190 1.05 4.68 -18.35
CA ASP A 190 0.46 4.96 -17.03
C ASP A 190 1.11 4.11 -15.93
N ILE A 191 1.50 2.88 -16.24
CA ILE A 191 2.22 1.99 -15.32
C ILE A 191 3.64 2.51 -15.06
N GLU A 192 4.35 2.97 -16.09
CA GLU A 192 5.67 3.60 -15.94
C GLU A 192 5.58 4.89 -15.11
N GLU A 193 4.55 5.72 -15.31
CA GLU A 193 4.30 6.89 -14.46
C GLU A 193 4.05 6.48 -13.00
N LEU A 194 3.29 5.42 -12.72
CA LEU A 194 3.08 4.91 -11.36
C LEU A 194 4.41 4.48 -10.70
N TYR A 195 5.28 3.79 -11.45
CA TYR A 195 6.61 3.46 -10.97
C TYR A 195 7.49 4.69 -10.72
N ALA A 196 7.37 5.73 -11.55
CA ALA A 196 8.06 7.00 -11.33
C ALA A 196 7.59 7.70 -10.05
N VAL A 197 6.28 7.65 -9.74
CA VAL A 197 5.74 8.14 -8.46
C VAL A 197 6.34 7.35 -7.29
N LEU A 198 6.31 6.02 -7.34
CA LEU A 198 6.91 5.17 -6.31
C LEU A 198 8.41 5.44 -6.11
N GLY A 199 9.14 5.66 -7.19
CA GLY A 199 10.57 5.98 -7.17
C GLY A 199 10.89 7.41 -6.71
N SER A 200 9.89 8.27 -6.59
CA SER A 200 10.04 9.65 -6.08
C SER A 200 9.76 9.78 -4.59
N ILE A 201 9.38 8.68 -3.93
CA ILE A 201 9.02 8.70 -2.51
C ILE A 201 10.26 8.94 -1.67
N VAL A 202 10.18 9.97 -0.82
CA VAL A 202 11.19 10.32 0.18
C VAL A 202 10.50 10.35 1.54
N MET A 203 11.12 9.73 2.54
CA MET A 203 10.62 9.68 3.91
C MET A 203 11.41 10.61 4.83
N ASP A 204 10.74 11.00 5.91
CA ASP A 204 11.33 11.69 7.05
C ASP A 204 10.89 10.98 8.34
N ARG A 205 11.77 10.13 8.87
CA ARG A 205 11.52 9.29 10.06
C ARG A 205 12.14 9.83 11.36
N TYR A 206 12.80 11.00 11.37
CA TYR A 206 13.46 11.56 12.57
C TYR A 206 13.49 13.09 12.66
#